data_AF-A0A803LW20-F1
#
_entry.id   AF-A0A803LW20-F1
#
_cell.length_a   1.000
_cell.length_b   1.000
_cell.length_c   1.000
_cell.angle_alpha   90.00
_cell.angle_beta   90.00
_cell.angle_gamma   90.00
#
_symmetry.space_group_name_H-M   'P 1'
#
loop_
_entity.id
_entity.type
_entity.pdbx_description
1 polymer ?
#
loop_
_entity_poly.entity_id
_entity_poly.type
_entity_poly.pdbx_seq_one_letter_code
_entity_poly.pdbx_strand_id
1 'polypeptide(L)'
;MMHKLTSTESESIDSNTNSNSIEDAYKICGGNCVVKLRPGVRDFMTLVSSMFELSIYTMGSRYYAEQVHELLVSKAGFPSNCSVLARKDCVKERRKGFDNVVLSHEQVVVIVDDTEEIWEESCKKKLLKIGGFVINNGWSWDYGSRDVRDVLEAVLMSSVSGC
;
A
#
# COMPACT_ATOMS: atom_id res chain seq x y z
N MET A 1 -4.45 50.76 -42.85
CA MET A 1 -4.55 50.94 -41.38
C MET A 1 -5.51 49.87 -40.89
N MET A 2 -4.96 48.92 -40.11
CA MET A 2 -5.51 47.65 -39.60
C MET A 2 -7.02 47.35 -39.77
N HIS A 3 -7.32 46.29 -40.54
CA HIS A 3 -8.49 45.44 -40.35
C HIS A 3 -8.08 44.24 -39.50
N LYS A 4 -8.81 44.00 -38.41
CA LYS A 4 -8.61 42.87 -37.50
C LYS A 4 -9.82 41.95 -37.65
N LEU A 5 -9.57 40.70 -38.04
CA LEU A 5 -10.27 39.46 -37.68
C LEU A 5 -9.87 38.38 -38.69
N THR A 6 -9.19 37.33 -38.22
CA THR A 6 -9.54 35.93 -38.50
C THR A 6 -8.81 35.03 -37.52
N SER A 7 -9.57 34.20 -36.83
CA SER A 7 -9.11 32.97 -36.20
C SER A 7 -8.53 32.04 -37.24
N THR A 8 -7.39 31.43 -36.95
CA THR A 8 -6.97 30.18 -37.60
C THR A 8 -6.32 29.30 -36.55
N GLU A 9 -6.91 28.12 -36.39
CA GLU A 9 -6.35 26.94 -35.76
C GLU A 9 -4.94 26.67 -36.29
N SER A 10 -4.06 26.23 -35.39
CA SER A 10 -2.89 25.44 -35.79
C SER A 10 -2.84 24.21 -34.91
N GLU A 11 -3.17 23.10 -35.54
CA GLU A 11 -3.15 21.73 -35.06
C GLU A 11 -1.76 21.30 -34.55
N SER A 12 -1.81 20.41 -33.57
CA SER A 12 -0.91 19.27 -33.33
C SER A 12 0.61 19.49 -33.33
N ILE A 13 1.18 19.39 -32.13
CA ILE A 13 2.34 18.53 -31.93
C ILE A 13 1.93 17.49 -30.88
N ASP A 14 1.31 16.41 -31.34
CA ASP A 14 1.29 15.16 -30.59
C ASP A 14 2.72 14.66 -30.51
N SER A 15 3.39 14.93 -29.39
CA SER A 15 4.66 14.30 -29.07
C SER A 15 4.40 12.85 -28.69
N ASN A 16 4.28 12.03 -29.72
CA ASN A 16 4.36 10.59 -29.71
C ASN A 16 5.54 10.11 -28.85
N THR A 17 5.18 9.44 -27.74
CA THR A 17 5.77 8.23 -27.17
C THR A 17 7.30 8.08 -27.19
N ASN A 18 7.92 8.30 -26.02
CA ASN A 18 9.23 7.75 -25.64
C ASN A 18 9.43 7.99 -24.13
N SER A 19 9.77 7.06 -23.24
CA SER A 19 9.92 5.61 -23.21
C SER A 19 10.34 5.32 -21.75
N ASN A 20 9.71 4.34 -21.08
CA ASN A 20 10.00 3.82 -19.73
C ASN A 20 9.33 4.50 -18.53
N SER A 21 8.00 4.71 -18.55
CA SER A 21 7.27 4.77 -17.28
C SER A 21 7.29 3.38 -16.67
N ILE A 22 8.08 3.19 -15.61
CA ILE A 22 7.95 2.03 -14.74
C ILE A 22 6.52 2.03 -14.23
N GLU A 23 5.66 1.13 -14.71
CA GLU A 23 4.26 1.04 -14.29
C GLU A 23 4.19 1.03 -12.76
N ASP A 24 3.42 1.97 -12.21
CA ASP A 24 3.17 2.14 -10.78
C ASP A 24 4.40 2.35 -9.86
N ALA A 25 5.51 2.91 -10.37
CA ALA A 25 6.58 3.45 -9.52
C ALA A 25 6.51 4.98 -9.36
N TYR A 26 6.67 5.45 -8.14
CA TYR A 26 6.47 6.84 -7.73
C TYR A 26 7.63 7.31 -6.86
N LYS A 27 8.14 8.51 -7.15
CA LYS A 27 9.12 9.18 -6.29
C LYS A 27 8.39 9.86 -5.13
N ILE A 28 8.84 9.62 -3.91
CA ILE A 28 8.32 10.27 -2.70
C ILE A 28 9.48 10.84 -1.85
N CYS A 29 9.18 11.42 -0.69
CA CYS A 29 10.19 12.01 0.22
C CYS A 29 11.13 13.03 -0.46
N GLY A 30 10.55 13.95 -1.25
CA GLY A 30 11.34 14.93 -2.01
C GLY A 30 12.21 14.34 -3.12
N GLY A 31 11.89 13.13 -3.59
CA GLY A 31 12.63 12.43 -4.65
C GLY A 31 13.73 11.49 -4.15
N ASN A 32 13.91 11.37 -2.84
CA ASN A 32 14.96 10.56 -2.23
C ASN A 32 14.64 9.06 -2.16
N CYS A 33 13.39 8.67 -2.42
CA CYS A 33 13.01 7.26 -2.53
C CYS A 33 12.00 7.03 -3.64
N VAL A 34 12.01 5.81 -4.16
CA VAL A 34 11.05 5.31 -5.14
C VAL A 34 10.25 4.20 -4.49
N VAL A 35 8.92 4.32 -4.55
CA VAL A 35 7.97 3.30 -4.10
C VAL A 35 7.27 2.73 -5.32
N LYS A 36 7.21 1.40 -5.41
CA LYS A 36 6.43 0.70 -6.44
C LYS A 36 5.20 0.08 -5.79
N LEU A 37 4.04 0.30 -6.39
CA LEU A 37 2.83 -0.37 -5.93
C LEU A 37 2.86 -1.85 -6.34
N ARG A 38 2.39 -2.72 -5.46
CA ARG A 38 2.21 -4.14 -5.77
C ARG A 38 1.09 -4.28 -6.81
N PRO A 39 1.27 -5.10 -7.87
CA PRO A 39 0.19 -5.39 -8.81
C PRO A 39 -1.08 -5.85 -8.07
N GLY A 40 -2.24 -5.38 -8.52
CA GLY A 40 -3.54 -5.70 -7.91
C GLY A 40 -3.88 -4.91 -6.63
N VAL A 41 -3.03 -3.98 -6.18
CA VAL A 41 -3.30 -3.22 -4.93
C VAL A 41 -4.61 -2.44 -4.97
N ARG A 42 -5.02 -1.90 -6.13
CA ARG A 42 -6.23 -1.08 -6.25
C ARG A 42 -7.51 -1.91 -6.01
N ASP A 43 -7.56 -3.10 -6.61
CA ASP A 43 -8.68 -4.03 -6.44
C ASP A 43 -8.71 -4.56 -5.00
N PHE A 44 -7.55 -4.87 -4.44
CA PHE A 44 -7.42 -5.26 -3.04
C PHE A 44 -7.98 -4.19 -2.11
N MET A 45 -7.53 -2.93 -2.25
CA MET A 45 -7.99 -1.82 -1.43
C MET A 45 -9.49 -1.60 -1.55
N THR A 46 -10.04 -1.70 -2.76
CA THR A 46 -11.49 -1.59 -3.00
C THR A 46 -12.27 -2.64 -2.19
N LEU A 47 -11.82 -3.89 -2.18
CA LEU A 47 -12.52 -4.92 -1.40
C LEU A 47 -12.30 -4.74 0.10
N VAL A 48 -11.06 -4.64 0.56
CA VAL A 48 -10.79 -4.67 2.01
C VAL A 48 -11.29 -3.43 2.73
N SER A 49 -11.31 -2.26 2.07
CA SER A 49 -11.89 -1.04 2.65
C SER A 49 -13.42 -1.12 2.82
N SER A 50 -14.11 -2.02 2.11
CA SER A 50 -15.54 -2.27 2.30
C SER A 50 -15.84 -3.15 3.52
N MET A 51 -14.83 -3.83 4.06
CA MET A 51 -14.99 -4.84 5.11
C MET A 51 -14.24 -4.48 6.41
N PHE A 52 -13.16 -3.69 6.32
CA PHE A 52 -12.26 -3.40 7.43
C PHE A 52 -11.95 -1.90 7.52
N GLU A 53 -11.77 -1.43 8.75
CA GLU A 53 -11.05 -0.20 9.00
C GLU A 53 -9.54 -0.47 8.78
N LEU A 54 -8.92 0.29 7.87
CA LEU A 54 -7.54 0.06 7.47
C LEU A 54 -6.59 0.89 8.31
N SER A 55 -5.41 0.34 8.59
CA SER A 55 -4.32 1.03 9.28
C SER A 55 -2.98 0.61 8.70
N ILE A 56 -2.01 1.53 8.71
CA ILE A 56 -0.64 1.26 8.28
C ILE A 56 0.20 1.02 9.53
N TYR A 57 0.91 -0.10 9.60
CA TYR A 57 1.91 -0.35 10.64
C TYR A 57 3.25 -0.74 10.02
N THR A 58 4.22 0.18 10.08
CA THR A 58 5.54 -0.01 9.46
C THR A 58 6.68 0.16 10.45
N MET A 59 7.77 -0.58 10.22
CA MET A 59 9.06 -0.35 10.88
C MET A 59 9.84 0.80 10.23
N GLY A 60 9.24 1.56 9.30
CA GLY A 60 9.81 2.78 8.71
C GLY A 60 9.81 3.99 9.65
N SER A 61 10.36 5.11 9.18
CA SER A 61 10.23 6.40 9.87
C SER A 61 8.81 6.95 9.72
N ARG A 62 8.38 7.81 10.65
CA ARG A 62 7.08 8.52 10.59
C ARG A 62 6.92 9.26 9.25
N TYR A 63 7.92 10.07 8.89
CA TYR A 63 7.93 10.82 7.65
C TYR A 63 7.72 9.93 6.41
N TYR A 64 8.43 8.80 6.33
CA TYR A 64 8.23 7.86 5.21
C TYR A 64 6.83 7.26 5.21
N ALA A 65 6.32 6.87 6.38
CA ALA A 65 4.99 6.29 6.51
C ALA A 65 3.88 7.26 6.06
N GLU A 66 4.01 8.55 6.38
CA GLU A 66 3.09 9.60 5.93
C GLU A 66 3.14 9.81 4.41
N GLN A 67 4.34 9.88 3.82
CA GLN A 67 4.47 9.98 2.37
C GLN A 67 3.88 8.76 1.64
N VAL A 68 4.03 7.56 2.20
CA VAL A 68 3.41 6.34 1.65
C VAL A 68 1.89 6.39 1.81
N HIS A 69 1.37 6.86 2.95
CA HIS A 69 -0.06 7.05 3.15
C HIS A 69 -0.67 7.99 2.10
N GLU A 70 -0.08 9.16 1.88
CA GLU A 70 -0.51 10.11 0.83
C GLU A 70 -0.50 9.48 -0.57
N LEU A 71 0.54 8.70 -0.87
CA LEU A 71 0.64 7.97 -2.13
C LEU A 71 -0.49 6.94 -2.27
N LEU A 72 -0.76 6.14 -1.23
CA LEU A 72 -1.81 5.13 -1.25
C LEU A 72 -3.21 5.73 -1.35
N VAL A 73 -3.46 6.86 -0.68
CA VAL A 73 -4.73 7.59 -0.81
C VAL A 73 -4.91 8.09 -2.25
N SER A 74 -3.88 8.74 -2.82
CA SER A 74 -3.97 9.34 -4.15
C SER A 74 -3.90 8.35 -5.32
N LYS A 75 -3.26 7.19 -5.12
CA LYS A 75 -2.98 6.22 -6.18
C LYS A 75 -3.55 4.83 -5.95
N ALA A 76 -3.97 4.42 -4.76
CA ALA A 76 -4.42 3.05 -4.52
C ALA A 76 -5.84 2.94 -3.96
N GLY A 77 -6.54 4.05 -3.70
CA GLY A 77 -7.89 4.04 -3.12
C GLY A 77 -7.90 3.76 -1.61
N PHE A 78 -6.79 4.03 -0.93
CA PHE A 78 -6.71 3.88 0.52
C PHE A 78 -7.55 4.97 1.24
N PRO A 79 -8.28 4.65 2.33
CA PRO A 79 -9.05 5.64 3.08
C PRO A 79 -8.18 6.73 3.68
N SER A 80 -8.59 7.99 3.56
CA SER A 80 -7.84 9.13 4.11
C SER A 80 -7.85 9.17 5.65
N ASN A 81 -8.90 8.62 6.27
CA ASN A 81 -9.04 8.47 7.71
C ASN A 81 -8.50 7.11 8.14
N CYS A 82 -7.20 7.03 8.43
CA CYS A 82 -6.58 5.82 8.93
C CYS A 82 -5.56 6.11 10.03
N SER A 83 -5.25 5.10 10.84
CA SER A 83 -4.12 5.16 11.76
C SER A 83 -2.84 4.78 11.03
N VAL A 84 -1.78 5.59 11.19
CA VAL A 84 -0.45 5.30 10.66
C VAL A 84 0.52 5.18 11.81
N LEU A 85 1.04 3.97 12.04
CA LEU A 85 2.01 3.64 13.08
C LEU A 85 3.38 3.36 12.46
N ALA A 86 4.38 4.10 12.92
CA ALA A 86 5.78 3.98 12.49
C ALA A 86 6.64 3.36 13.60
N ARG A 87 7.92 3.11 13.30
CA ARG A 87 8.89 2.52 14.24
C ARG A 87 8.93 3.19 15.61
N LYS A 88 8.80 4.52 15.65
CA LYS A 88 8.87 5.30 16.90
C LYS A 88 7.63 5.11 17.79
N ASP A 89 6.54 4.61 17.22
CA ASP A 89 5.28 4.37 17.91
C ASP A 89 5.25 2.96 18.55
N CYS A 90 6.21 2.10 18.22
CA CYS A 90 6.37 0.77 18.81
C CYS A 90 6.80 0.87 20.29
N VAL A 91 6.06 0.20 21.18
CA VAL A 91 6.38 0.12 22.61
C VAL A 91 7.63 -0.74 22.87
N LYS A 92 7.74 -1.86 22.15
CA LYS A 92 8.90 -2.75 22.25
C LYS A 92 9.88 -2.45 21.14
N GLU A 93 11.16 -2.38 21.50
CA GLU A 93 12.21 -2.09 20.54
C GLU A 93 12.19 -3.11 19.40
N ARG A 94 12.04 -2.59 18.17
CA ARG A 94 12.04 -3.37 16.93
C ARG A 94 10.97 -4.47 16.84
N ARG A 95 9.89 -4.40 17.63
CA ARG A 95 8.76 -5.32 17.53
C ARG A 95 7.43 -4.61 17.35
N LYS A 96 6.54 -5.25 16.61
CA LYS A 96 5.14 -4.89 16.44
C LYS A 96 4.26 -5.68 17.42
N GLY A 97 3.35 -4.98 18.07
CA GLY A 97 2.34 -5.53 18.97
C GLY A 97 1.08 -4.68 18.93
N PHE A 98 0.02 -5.10 19.63
CA PHE A 98 -1.22 -4.33 19.72
C PHE A 98 -1.16 -3.17 20.71
N ASP A 99 -0.10 -3.10 21.51
CA ASP A 99 0.18 -2.01 22.43
C ASP A 99 0.15 -0.68 21.62
N ASN A 100 -0.90 0.12 21.82
CA ASN A 100 -1.21 1.39 21.15
C ASN A 100 -1.77 1.35 19.72
N VAL A 101 -2.03 0.18 19.13
CA VAL A 101 -2.47 0.06 17.72
C VAL A 101 -3.97 -0.14 17.60
N VAL A 102 -4.60 -0.84 18.54
CA VAL A 102 -5.97 -1.31 18.39
C VAL A 102 -6.86 -0.68 19.46
N LEU A 103 -7.64 0.32 19.06
CA LEU A 103 -8.80 0.77 19.84
C LEU A 103 -9.93 -0.28 19.83
N SER A 104 -9.85 -1.24 18.90
CA SER A 104 -10.72 -2.40 18.76
C SER A 104 -10.22 -3.61 19.54
N HIS A 105 -11.10 -4.55 19.85
CA HIS A 105 -10.74 -5.75 20.60
C HIS A 105 -9.75 -6.61 19.80
N GLU A 106 -8.73 -7.18 20.44
CA GLU A 106 -7.71 -7.99 19.76
C GLU A 106 -8.26 -9.18 18.96
N GLN A 107 -9.50 -9.61 19.22
CA GLN A 107 -10.16 -10.72 18.55
C GLN A 107 -10.65 -10.39 17.13
N VAL A 108 -10.73 -9.12 16.75
CA VAL A 108 -11.28 -8.68 15.45
C VAL A 108 -10.23 -8.06 14.53
N VAL A 109 -8.94 -8.36 14.76
CA VAL A 109 -7.82 -7.81 13.99
C VAL A 109 -7.21 -8.89 13.10
N VAL A 110 -7.02 -8.54 11.82
CA VAL A 110 -6.22 -9.31 10.86
C VAL A 110 -4.96 -8.51 10.53
N ILE A 111 -3.81 -9.16 10.59
CA ILE A 111 -2.52 -8.57 10.24
C ILE A 111 -2.09 -9.13 8.88
N VAL A 112 -1.70 -8.26 7.96
CA VAL A 112 -1.09 -8.65 6.68
C VAL A 112 0.32 -8.08 6.63
N ASP A 113 1.32 -8.95 6.68
CA ASP A 113 2.74 -8.56 6.75
C ASP A 113 3.62 -9.66 6.14
N ASP A 114 4.79 -9.30 5.63
CA ASP A 114 5.73 -10.25 5.04
C ASP A 114 6.74 -10.80 6.04
N THR A 115 6.94 -10.10 7.17
CA THR A 115 7.95 -10.43 8.18
C THR A 115 7.27 -10.88 9.47
N GLU A 116 7.28 -12.18 9.73
CA GLU A 116 6.61 -12.75 10.91
C GLU A 116 7.40 -12.49 12.21
N GLU A 117 8.72 -12.46 12.12
CA GLU A 117 9.64 -12.42 13.26
C GLU A 117 9.62 -11.09 14.01
N ILE A 118 9.14 -10.03 13.36
CA ILE A 118 8.98 -8.70 13.98
C ILE A 118 7.69 -8.59 14.80
N TRP A 119 6.76 -9.55 14.70
CA TRP A 119 5.53 -9.56 15.48
C TRP A 119 5.71 -10.30 16.81
N GLU A 120 5.04 -9.79 17.84
CA GLU A 120 4.95 -10.50 19.12
C GLU A 120 4.23 -11.84 18.97
N GLU A 121 4.62 -12.81 19.81
CA GLU A 121 4.10 -14.19 19.76
C GLU A 121 2.57 -14.24 19.88
N SER A 122 1.98 -13.38 20.72
CA SER A 122 0.54 -13.24 20.91
C SER A 122 -0.21 -12.78 19.65
N CYS A 123 0.49 -12.10 18.72
CA CYS A 123 -0.06 -11.53 17.50
C CYS A 123 0.05 -12.49 16.31
N LYS A 124 1.01 -13.42 16.30
CA LYS A 124 1.30 -14.30 15.15
C LYS A 124 0.10 -15.11 14.67
N LYS A 125 -0.79 -15.53 15.58
CA LYS A 125 -2.03 -16.26 15.21
C LYS A 125 -3.01 -15.46 14.35
N LYS A 126 -2.85 -14.13 14.26
CA LYS A 126 -3.66 -13.20 13.46
C LYS A 126 -2.92 -12.72 12.22
N LEU A 127 -1.67 -13.15 12.04
CA LEU A 127 -0.83 -12.80 10.91
C LEU A 127 -1.13 -13.69 9.72
N LEU A 128 -1.70 -13.07 8.69
CA LEU A 128 -1.71 -13.59 7.34
C LEU A 128 -0.37 -13.21 6.67
N LYS A 129 0.62 -14.10 6.80
CA LYS A 129 1.94 -13.91 6.21
C LYS A 129 1.87 -13.91 4.69
N ILE A 130 2.42 -12.88 4.06
CA ILE A 130 2.51 -12.76 2.60
C ILE A 130 3.95 -12.88 2.11
N GLY A 131 4.14 -13.24 0.85
CA GLY A 131 5.45 -13.16 0.21
C GLY A 131 5.97 -11.72 0.16
N GLY A 132 7.25 -11.54 0.53
CA GLY A 132 7.94 -10.26 0.45
C GLY A 132 7.99 -9.73 -0.99
N PHE A 133 7.80 -8.43 -1.15
CA PHE A 133 7.75 -7.80 -2.47
C PHE A 133 9.12 -7.29 -2.91
N VAL A 134 9.84 -8.10 -3.69
CA VAL A 134 11.18 -7.79 -4.18
C VAL A 134 11.15 -7.27 -5.60
N ILE A 135 11.80 -6.12 -5.83
CA ILE A 135 11.99 -5.55 -7.17
C ILE A 135 13.38 -5.98 -7.66
N ASN A 136 13.45 -7.02 -8.49
CA ASN A 136 14.71 -7.43 -9.11
C ASN A 136 15.01 -6.58 -10.35
N ASN A 137 16.31 -6.41 -10.66
CA ASN A 137 16.85 -5.62 -11.79
C ASN A 137 16.54 -6.21 -13.20
N GLY A 138 15.39 -6.88 -13.35
CA GLY A 138 14.92 -7.52 -14.58
C GLY A 138 13.45 -7.95 -14.54
N TRP A 139 12.59 -7.24 -13.78
CA TRP A 139 11.11 -7.37 -13.85
C TRP A 139 10.54 -8.79 -13.61
N SER A 140 11.30 -9.67 -12.99
CA SER A 140 10.81 -10.99 -12.58
C SER A 140 10.27 -10.92 -11.17
N TRP A 141 8.97 -11.21 -11.06
CA TRP A 141 8.24 -11.33 -9.80
C TRP A 141 8.39 -12.75 -9.27
N ASP A 142 9.05 -12.92 -8.12
CA ASP A 142 8.93 -14.17 -7.38
C ASP A 142 7.65 -14.07 -6.54
N TYR A 143 6.55 -14.61 -7.05
CA TYR A 143 5.29 -14.76 -6.31
C TYR A 143 5.45 -15.91 -5.31
N GLY A 144 6.29 -15.71 -4.30
CA GLY A 144 6.33 -16.58 -3.13
C GLY A 144 4.96 -16.59 -2.44
N SER A 145 4.45 -17.80 -2.20
CA SER A 145 3.26 -18.22 -1.46
C SER A 145 2.25 -17.11 -1.11
N ARG A 146 1.22 -16.97 -1.95
CA ARG A 146 0.00 -16.13 -1.82
C ARG A 146 0.00 -14.85 -2.66
N ASP A 147 -0.68 -14.92 -3.80
CA ASP A 147 -1.13 -13.79 -4.60
C ASP A 147 -2.06 -12.87 -3.78
N VAL A 148 -2.25 -11.63 -4.20
CA VAL A 148 -3.25 -10.70 -3.63
C VAL A 148 -4.63 -11.35 -3.59
N ARG A 149 -4.96 -12.19 -4.57
CA ARG A 149 -6.18 -13.01 -4.59
C ARG A 149 -6.20 -14.06 -3.48
N ASP A 150 -5.09 -14.73 -3.20
CA ASP A 150 -4.98 -15.70 -2.12
C ASP A 150 -5.06 -15.02 -0.73
N VAL A 151 -4.58 -13.78 -0.63
CA VAL A 151 -4.76 -12.93 0.56
C VAL A 151 -6.24 -12.57 0.72
N LEU A 152 -6.89 -12.20 -0.39
CA LEU A 152 -8.32 -11.90 -0.45
C LEU A 152 -9.17 -13.09 0.03
N GLU A 153 -8.92 -14.27 -0.53
CA GLU A 153 -9.61 -15.50 -0.16
C GLU A 153 -9.33 -15.87 1.29
N ALA A 154 -8.09 -15.75 1.78
CA ALA A 154 -7.79 -16.03 3.18
C ALA A 154 -8.53 -15.08 4.14
N VAL A 155 -8.65 -13.80 3.80
CA VAL A 155 -9.39 -12.80 4.58
C VAL A 155 -10.89 -13.12 4.58
N LEU A 156 -11.46 -13.45 3.42
CA LEU A 156 -12.87 -13.84 3.29
C LEU A 156 -13.14 -15.13 4.07
N MET A 157 -12.32 -16.17 3.90
CA MET A 157 -12.49 -17.48 4.53
C MET A 157 -12.34 -17.44 6.06
N SER A 158 -11.49 -16.54 6.59
CA SER A 158 -11.37 -16.33 8.04
C SER A 158 -12.61 -15.63 8.64
N SER A 159 -13.38 -14.92 7.83
CA SER A 159 -14.59 -14.21 8.27
C SER A 159 -15.82 -15.11 8.32
N VAL A 160 -15.86 -16.19 7.52
CA VAL A 160 -17.00 -17.13 7.45
C VAL A 160 -16.95 -18.25 8.50
N SER A 161 -15.78 -18.58 9.05
CA SER A 161 -15.64 -19.62 10.09
C SER A 161 -16.08 -19.19 11.49
N GLY A 162 -16.68 -17.99 11.61
CA GLY A 162 -17.20 -17.42 12.87
C GLY A 162 -18.72 -17.54 13.05
N CYS A 163 -19.42 -18.34 12.23
CA CYS A 163 -20.85 -18.65 12.36
C CYS A 163 -21.08 -20.14 12.62
#